data_AF-A0A662H9G3-F1
#
_entry.id   AF-A0A662H9G3-F1
#
_cell.length_a   1.000
_cell.length_b   1.000
_cell.length_c   1.000
_cell.angle_alpha   90.00
_cell.angle_beta   90.00
_cell.angle_gamma   90.00
#
_symmetry.space_group_name_H-M   'P 1'
#
loop_
_entity.id
_entity.type
_entity.pdbx_description
1 polymer ?
#
loop_
_entity_poly.entity_id
_entity_poly.type
_entity_poly.pdbx_seq_one_letter_code
_entity_poly.pdbx_strand_id
1 'polypeptide(L)' 'MYPWYYPYPWYDPFTLMYLMTQWMILPYYYALMFETYRTMIDAWRKALESLTRTVSASTTP' A
#
# COMPACT_ATOMS: atom_id res chain seq x y z
N MET A 1 2.03 28.53 -38.98
CA MET A 1 0.94 28.41 -37.97
C MET A 1 0.32 27.03 -38.18
N TYR A 2 0.45 26.02 -37.30
CA TYR A 2 0.42 26.02 -35.84
C TYR A 2 1.54 25.16 -35.23
N PRO A 3 2.52 25.76 -34.52
CA PRO A 3 3.63 25.05 -33.87
C PRO A 3 3.26 24.49 -32.48
N TRP A 4 2.08 23.88 -32.34
CA TRP A 4 1.58 23.37 -31.06
C TRP A 4 1.32 21.86 -31.04
N TYR A 5 1.79 21.13 -32.05
CA TYR A 5 1.81 19.68 -32.00
C TYR A 5 3.18 19.22 -31.53
N TYR A 6 3.39 19.31 -30.22
CA TYR A 6 4.47 18.56 -29.56
C TYR A 6 4.10 17.09 -29.72
N PRO A 7 4.86 16.27 -30.47
CA PRO A 7 4.59 14.85 -30.54
C PRO A 7 4.76 14.29 -29.13
N TYR A 8 3.64 13.89 -28.55
CA TYR A 8 3.52 13.24 -27.26
C TYR A 8 4.60 12.14 -27.18
N PRO A 9 5.57 12.18 -26.24
CA PRO A 9 6.72 11.27 -26.18
C PRO A 9 6.36 9.85 -25.67
N TRP A 10 5.16 9.39 -26.01
CA TRP A 10 4.54 8.18 -25.46
C TRP A 10 4.87 6.92 -26.24
N TYR A 11 5.57 7.06 -27.38
CA TYR A 11 5.96 5.94 -28.24
C TYR A 11 7.48 5.74 -28.32
N ASP A 12 8.24 6.34 -27.41
CA ASP A 12 9.64 5.96 -27.24
C ASP A 12 9.73 4.60 -26.51
N PRO A 13 10.52 3.63 -27.02
CA PRO A 13 10.64 2.29 -26.42
C PRO A 13 11.04 2.31 -24.94
N PHE A 14 11.86 3.27 -24.50
CA PHE A 14 12.24 3.37 -23.09
C PHE A 14 11.06 3.82 -22.22
N THR A 15 10.28 4.79 -22.68
CA THR A 15 9.05 5.23 -22.00
C THR A 15 8.04 4.09 -21.87
N LEU A 16 7.85 3.31 -22.94
CA LEU A 16 6.93 2.16 -22.92
C LEU A 16 7.41 1.05 -21.98
N MET A 17 8.71 0.73 -22.00
CA MET A 17 9.29 -0.28 -21.12
C MET A 17 9.18 0.14 -19.63
N TYR A 18 9.41 1.43 -19.35
CA TYR A 18 9.21 1.99 -18.02
C TYR A 18 7.75 1.89 -17.56
N LEU A 19 6.79 2.30 -18.40
CA LEU A 19 5.36 2.21 -18.08
C LEU A 19 4.92 0.78 -17.82
N MET A 20 5.35 -0.19 -18.65
CA MET A 20 5.05 -1.60 -18.43
C MET A 20 5.60 -2.09 -17.08
N THR A 21 6.82 -1.69 -16.74
CA THR A 21 7.43 -2.03 -15.45
C THR A 21 6.63 -1.45 -14.28
N GLN A 22 6.20 -0.19 -14.39
CA GLN A 22 5.36 0.44 -13.36
C GLN A 22 4.02 -0.29 -13.20
N TRP A 23 3.33 -0.59 -14.30
CA TRP A 23 2.05 -1.29 -14.26
C TRP A 23 2.16 -2.71 -13.72
N MET A 24 3.30 -3.38 -13.89
CA MET A 24 3.57 -4.67 -13.27
C MET A 24 3.79 -4.55 -11.76
N ILE A 25 4.52 -3.52 -11.29
CA ILE A 25 4.89 -3.39 -9.87
C ILE A 25 3.76 -2.84 -9.01
N LEU A 26 3.01 -1.85 -9.52
CA LEU A 26 1.94 -1.16 -8.80
C LEU A 26 0.95 -2.09 -8.07
N PRO A 27 0.36 -3.13 -8.71
CA PRO A 27 -0.59 -4.00 -8.03
C PRO A 27 0.03 -4.74 -6.83
N TYR A 28 1.28 -5.20 -6.96
CA TYR A 28 1.96 -5.90 -5.87
C TYR A 28 2.36 -4.95 -4.73
N TYR A 29 2.77 -3.72 -5.06
CA TYR A 29 3.04 -2.70 -4.06
C TYR A 29 1.82 -2.44 -3.18
N TYR A 30 0.65 -2.22 -3.79
CA TYR A 30 -0.58 -2.00 -3.03
C TYR A 30 -1.05 -3.25 -2.30
N ALA A 31 -0.95 -4.44 -2.90
CA ALA A 31 -1.29 -5.69 -2.22
C ALA A 31 -0.47 -5.88 -0.94
N LEU A 32 0.84 -5.67 -1.01
CA LEU A 32 1.73 -5.76 0.14
C LEU A 32 1.39 -4.72 1.21
N MET A 33 1.09 -3.49 0.81
CA MET A 33 0.63 -2.45 1.74
C MET A 33 -0.65 -2.87 2.46
N PHE A 34 -1.64 -3.42 1.74
CA PHE A 34 -2.88 -3.89 2.35
C PHE A 34 -2.66 -5.07 3.30
N GLU A 35 -1.81 -6.02 2.96
CA GLU A 35 -1.44 -7.13 3.86
C GLU A 35 -0.74 -6.63 5.12
N THR A 36 0.16 -5.65 4.96
CA THR A 36 0.87 -5.03 6.08
C THR A 36 -0.11 -4.31 7.02
N TYR A 37 -1.04 -3.53 6.47
CA TYR A 37 -2.06 -2.86 7.30
C TYR A 37 -2.98 -3.87 7.99
N ARG A 38 -3.40 -4.93 7.29
CA ARG A 38 -4.24 -5.98 7.87
C ARG A 38 -3.55 -6.64 9.07
N THR A 39 -2.30 -7.07 8.89
CA THR A 39 -1.52 -7.71 9.96
C THR A 39 -1.26 -6.77 11.13
N MET A 40 -0.98 -5.49 10.85
CA MET A 40 -0.84 -4.46 11.88
C MET A 40 -2.14 -4.30 12.69
N ILE A 41 -3.30 -4.19 12.04
CA ILE A 41 -4.60 -4.05 12.72
C ILE A 41 -4.88 -5.27 13.61
N ASP A 42 -4.62 -6.48 13.10
CA ASP A 42 -4.81 -7.71 13.87
C ASP A 42 -3.89 -7.77 15.11
N ALA A 43 -2.65 -7.30 14.98
CA ALA A 43 -1.72 -7.20 16.10
C ALA A 43 -2.21 -6.20 17.16
N TRP A 44 -2.65 -5.01 16.73
CA TRP A 44 -3.20 -3.99 17.63
C TRP A 44 -4.45 -4.49 18.36
N ARG A 45 -5.35 -5.16 17.65
CA ARG A 45 -6.55 -5.76 18.25
C ARG A 45 -6.17 -6.73 19.37
N LYS A 46 -5.25 -7.65 19.11
CA LYS A 46 -4.79 -8.63 20.12
C LYS A 46 -4.11 -7.95 21.30
N ALA A 47 -3.31 -6.92 21.06
CA ALA A 47 -2.67 -6.15 22.12
C ALA A 47 -3.71 -5.49 23.02
N LEU A 48 -4.73 -4.84 22.45
CA LEU A 48 -5.83 -4.22 23.20
C LEU A 48 -6.66 -5.26 23.97
N GLU A 49 -6.98 -6.40 23.35
CA GLU A 49 -7.66 -7.51 24.03
C GLU A 49 -6.84 -8.05 25.21
N SER A 50 -5.51 -8.11 25.08
CA SER A 50 -4.64 -8.53 26.19
C SER A 50 -4.60 -7.51 27.32
N LEU A 51 -4.51 -6.21 26.98
CA LEU A 51 -4.48 -5.12 27.96
C LEU A 51 -5.77 -5.06 28.77
N THR A 52 -6.92 -5.16 28.11
CA THR A 52 -8.22 -5.17 28.79
C THR A 52 -8.36 -6.35 29.74
N ARG A 53 -7.87 -7.55 29.38
CA ARG A 53 -7.84 -8.72 30.26
C ARG A 53 -6.94 -8.52 31.49
N THR A 54 -5.77 -7.90 31.31
CA THR A 54 -4.90 -7.62 32.46
C THR A 54 -5.50 -6.59 33.41
N VAL A 55 -6.15 -5.55 32.87
CA VAL A 55 -6.83 -4.53 33.68
C VAL A 55 -8.01 -5.13 34.45
N SER A 56 -8.86 -5.93 33.80
CA SER A 56 -9.98 -6.58 34.48
C SER A 56 -9.52 -7.57 35.55
N ALA A 57 -8.48 -8.36 35.29
CA ALA A 57 -7.90 -9.26 36.29
C ALA A 57 -7.39 -8.51 37.53
N SER A 58 -6.74 -7.35 37.35
CA SER A 58 -6.21 -6.53 38.46
C SER A 58 -7.27 -5.83 39.30
N THR A 59 -8.51 -5.70 38.80
CA THR A 59 -9.60 -4.98 39.48
C THR A 59 -10.46 -5.90 40.37
N THR A 60 -10.24 -7.22 40.32
CA THR A 60 -10.90 -8.18 41.21
C THR A 60 -10.17 -8.17 42.57
N PRO A 61 -10.86 -7.90 43.70
CA PRO A 61 -10.25 -7.81 45.03
C PRO A 61 -9.67 -9.13 45.54
#